data_AF-A0A378JRW2-F1
#
_entry.id   AF-A0A378JRW2-F1
#
_cell.length_a   1.000
_cell.length_b   1.000
_cell.length_c   1.000
_cell.angle_alpha   90.00
_cell.angle_beta   90.00
_cell.angle_gamma   90.00
#
_symmetry.space_group_name_H-M   'P 1'
#
loop_
_entity.id
_entity.type
_entity.pdbx_description
1 polymer ?
#
loop_
_entity_poly.entity_id
_entity_poly.type
_entity_poly.pdbx_seq_one_letter_code
_entity_poly.pdbx_strand_id
1 'polypeptide(L)'
;MNFAKKILTIKKWIYQFILNPNLYIAAVFSIFIGGTSGAIIGFISGGFIGYSFQLCGASTGFLFAFDTSIILGSLIGSIIGALCSGVVITSVVLFKIHKKTKNNCNASPENIIQILSLACWMSIEIVIGMNLGATIGSLKSLGIGTGCGAVIGLIMILLIITFKSSPKRPGTIQR
;
A
#
# COMPACT_ATOMS: atom_id res chain seq x y z
N MET A 1 3.50 32.64 -8.51
CA MET A 1 2.23 31.88 -8.37
C MET A 1 2.10 31.42 -6.92
N ASN A 2 1.27 32.11 -6.13
CA ASN A 2 1.34 32.10 -4.66
C ASN A 2 0.97 30.76 -4.00
N PHE A 3 1.77 30.37 -3.00
CA PHE A 3 1.63 29.15 -2.20
C PHE A 3 0.20 28.98 -1.63
N ALA A 4 -0.43 30.09 -1.23
CA ALA A 4 -1.82 30.14 -0.76
C ALA A 4 -2.84 29.65 -1.81
N LYS A 5 -2.67 30.02 -3.09
CA LYS A 5 -3.52 29.50 -4.17
C LYS A 5 -3.32 28.00 -4.37
N LYS A 6 -2.09 27.51 -4.27
CA LYS A 6 -1.77 26.07 -4.37
C LYS A 6 -2.46 25.26 -3.27
N ILE A 7 -2.38 25.71 -2.01
CA ILE A 7 -3.06 25.08 -0.87
C ILE A 7 -4.57 25.07 -1.08
N LEU A 8 -5.15 26.18 -1.55
CA LEU A 8 -6.60 26.28 -1.74
C LEU A 8 -7.11 25.39 -2.88
N THR A 9 -6.33 25.23 -3.96
CA THR A 9 -6.60 24.27 -5.04
C THR A 9 -6.49 22.83 -4.55
N ILE A 10 -5.47 22.50 -3.75
CA ILE A 10 -5.32 21.18 -3.13
C ILE A 10 -6.49 20.88 -2.20
N LYS A 11 -6.90 21.84 -1.36
CA LYS A 11 -8.05 21.70 -0.46
C LYS A 11 -9.34 21.42 -1.22
N LYS A 12 -9.62 22.18 -2.29
CA LYS A 12 -10.79 21.95 -3.15
C LYS A 12 -10.73 20.60 -3.86
N TRP A 13 -9.54 20.20 -4.31
CA TRP A 13 -9.33 18.89 -4.94
C TRP A 13 -9.58 17.76 -3.95
N ILE A 14 -9.03 17.83 -2.73
CA ILE A 14 -9.29 16.87 -1.64
C ILE A 14 -10.77 16.83 -1.27
N TYR A 15 -11.44 17.99 -1.21
CA TYR A 15 -12.86 18.04 -0.87
C TYR A 15 -13.73 17.36 -1.93
N GLN A 16 -13.45 17.61 -3.22
CA GLN A 16 -14.07 16.91 -4.35
C GLN A 16 -13.70 15.41 -4.40
N PHE A 17 -12.53 15.05 -3.87
CA PHE A 17 -12.06 13.67 -3.76
C PHE A 17 -12.84 12.90 -2.69
N ILE A 18 -13.07 13.51 -1.53
CA ILE A 18 -13.84 12.94 -0.41
C ILE A 18 -15.33 12.84 -0.77
N LEU A 19 -15.86 13.82 -1.52
CA LEU A 19 -17.26 13.85 -1.96
C LEU A 19 -17.60 12.76 -3.01
N ASN A 20 -16.61 12.12 -3.62
CA ASN A 20 -16.85 10.97 -4.50
C ASN A 20 -16.93 9.68 -3.68
N PRO A 21 -18.13 9.11 -3.45
CA PRO A 21 -18.30 7.93 -2.60
C PRO A 21 -17.46 6.74 -3.09
N ASN A 22 -17.29 6.59 -4.41
CA ASN A 22 -16.52 5.50 -5.02
C ASN A 22 -15.02 5.59 -4.70
N LEU A 23 -14.47 6.81 -4.71
CA LEU A 23 -13.07 7.05 -4.39
C LEU A 23 -12.81 6.93 -2.89
N TYR A 24 -13.75 7.40 -2.06
CA TYR A 24 -13.69 7.24 -0.61
C TYR A 24 -13.70 5.76 -0.21
N ILE A 25 -14.65 4.99 -0.71
CA ILE A 25 -14.77 3.55 -0.41
C ILE A 25 -13.48 2.83 -0.86
N ALA A 26 -12.99 3.09 -2.08
CA ALA A 26 -11.74 2.50 -2.56
C ALA A 26 -10.53 2.89 -1.69
N ALA A 27 -10.47 4.13 -1.18
CA ALA A 27 -9.42 4.58 -0.28
C ALA A 27 -9.45 3.78 1.03
N VAL A 28 -10.62 3.69 1.69
CA VAL A 28 -10.74 3.00 2.98
C VAL A 28 -10.35 1.52 2.87
N PHE A 29 -10.84 0.82 1.85
CA PHE A 29 -10.49 -0.59 1.64
C PHE A 29 -9.01 -0.80 1.32
N SER A 30 -8.42 0.06 0.48
CA SER A 30 -6.99 -0.03 0.14
C SER A 30 -6.10 0.30 1.33
N ILE A 31 -6.46 1.26 2.18
CA ILE A 31 -5.75 1.57 3.43
C ILE A 31 -5.82 0.37 4.38
N PHE A 32 -6.99 -0.26 4.52
CA PHE A 32 -7.15 -1.40 5.42
C PHE A 32 -6.30 -2.61 4.97
N ILE A 33 -6.39 -2.99 3.69
CA ILE A 33 -5.63 -4.11 3.13
C ILE A 33 -4.12 -3.79 3.10
N GLY A 34 -3.77 -2.58 2.70
CA GLY A 34 -2.39 -2.15 2.63
C GLY A 34 -1.74 -2.01 4.00
N GLY A 35 -2.44 -1.36 4.92
CA GLY A 35 -1.99 -1.16 6.29
C GLY A 35 -1.78 -2.48 7.04
N THR A 36 -2.72 -3.43 6.91
CA THR A 36 -2.58 -4.76 7.55
C THR A 36 -1.39 -5.54 7.01
N SER A 37 -1.20 -5.57 5.68
CA SER A 37 -0.05 -6.27 5.08
C SER A 37 1.29 -5.63 5.44
N GLY A 38 1.40 -4.30 5.41
CA GLY A 38 2.62 -3.61 5.83
C GLY A 38 2.88 -3.69 7.32
N ALA A 39 1.85 -3.75 8.16
CA ALA A 39 2.01 -4.00 9.60
C ALA A 39 2.68 -5.35 9.85
N ILE A 40 2.27 -6.41 9.14
CA ILE A 40 2.85 -7.76 9.28
C ILE A 40 4.32 -7.76 8.82
N ILE A 41 4.60 -7.21 7.63
CA ILE A 41 5.97 -7.11 7.11
C ILE A 41 6.85 -6.27 8.03
N GLY A 42 6.31 -5.15 8.52
CA GLY A 42 6.96 -4.23 9.45
C GLY A 42 7.21 -4.86 10.81
N PHE A 43 6.28 -5.67 11.32
CA PHE A 43 6.44 -6.41 12.57
C PHE A 43 7.60 -7.40 12.46
N ILE A 44 7.63 -8.23 11.41
CA ILE A 44 8.69 -9.22 11.21
C ILE A 44 10.03 -8.52 10.97
N SER A 45 10.07 -7.53 10.09
CA SER A 45 11.33 -6.85 9.76
C SER A 45 11.86 -6.01 10.94
N GLY A 46 10.97 -5.29 11.62
CA GLY A 46 11.29 -4.46 12.79
C GLY A 46 11.76 -5.27 13.99
N GLY A 47 11.17 -6.45 14.25
CA GLY A 47 11.61 -7.33 15.34
C GLY A 47 13.04 -7.82 15.14
N PHE A 48 13.37 -8.23 13.91
CA PHE A 48 14.73 -8.67 13.58
C PHE A 48 15.75 -7.53 13.61
N ILE A 49 15.40 -6.36 13.06
CA ILE A 49 16.25 -5.18 13.12
C ILE A 49 16.45 -4.75 14.59
N GLY A 50 15.40 -4.73 15.39
CA GLY A 50 15.48 -4.35 16.80
C GLY A 50 16.35 -5.29 17.63
N TYR A 51 16.31 -6.59 17.34
CA TYR A 51 17.26 -7.55 17.90
C TYR A 51 18.71 -7.26 17.48
N SER A 52 18.96 -7.08 16.19
CA SER A 52 20.32 -6.87 15.66
C SER A 52 20.98 -5.58 16.16
N PHE A 53 20.21 -4.52 16.41
CA PHE A 53 20.72 -3.23 16.88
C PHE A 53 20.62 -3.03 18.40
N GLN A 54 20.10 -4.01 19.15
CA GLN A 54 19.89 -3.93 20.60
C GLN A 54 19.27 -2.58 21.02
N LEU A 55 18.16 -2.22 20.37
CA LEU A 55 17.48 -0.92 20.57
C LEU A 55 17.19 -0.61 22.05
N CYS A 56 17.17 -1.62 22.93
CA CYS A 56 17.10 -1.45 24.37
C CYS A 56 18.06 -2.41 25.12
N GLY A 57 19.38 -2.20 24.97
CA GLY A 57 20.43 -3.03 25.61
C GLY A 57 20.53 -2.95 27.13
N ALA A 58 19.79 -2.05 27.80
CA ALA A 58 19.86 -1.84 29.26
C ALA A 58 18.68 -2.42 30.05
N SER A 59 17.62 -2.88 29.40
CA SER A 59 16.45 -3.45 30.07
C SER A 59 16.49 -4.97 30.00
N THR A 60 17.13 -5.61 30.98
CA THR A 60 17.09 -7.07 31.21
C THR A 60 15.71 -7.53 31.73
N GLY A 61 14.64 -7.04 31.11
CA GLY A 61 13.26 -7.46 31.37
C GLY A 61 12.87 -8.49 30.32
N PHE A 62 13.00 -9.77 30.65
CA PHE A 62 12.50 -10.87 29.83
C PHE A 62 10.96 -10.89 29.94
N LEU A 63 10.27 -10.03 29.18
CA LEU A 63 8.82 -9.97 29.15
C LEU A 63 8.32 -10.98 28.11
N PHE A 64 7.49 -11.94 28.53
CA PHE A 64 6.92 -12.98 27.64
C PHE A 64 7.94 -13.85 26.88
N ALA A 65 9.09 -14.15 27.50
CA ALA A 65 10.15 -14.96 26.89
C ALA A 65 10.87 -14.37 25.66
N PHE A 66 10.64 -13.09 25.35
CA PHE A 66 11.29 -12.38 24.25
C PHE A 66 12.10 -11.19 24.76
N ASP A 67 13.18 -10.86 24.04
CA ASP A 67 13.98 -9.67 24.31
C ASP A 67 13.12 -8.40 24.11
N THR A 68 13.21 -7.45 25.05
CA THR A 68 12.50 -6.17 24.95
C THR A 68 12.86 -5.43 23.66
N SER A 69 14.07 -5.62 23.13
CA SER A 69 14.53 -5.06 21.86
C SER A 69 13.76 -5.62 20.66
N ILE A 70 13.36 -6.91 20.69
CA ILE A 70 12.53 -7.53 19.65
C ILE A 70 11.12 -6.93 19.70
N ILE A 71 10.52 -6.88 20.89
CA ILE A 71 9.15 -6.38 21.06
C ILE A 71 9.06 -4.93 20.61
N LEU A 72 9.99 -4.09 21.05
CA LEU A 72 10.03 -2.67 20.69
C LEU A 72 10.28 -2.48 19.20
N GLY A 73 11.23 -3.23 18.63
CA GLY A 73 11.51 -3.23 17.20
C GLY A 73 10.30 -3.62 16.36
N SER A 74 9.59 -4.68 16.75
CA SER A 74 8.38 -5.15 16.09
C SER A 74 7.22 -4.13 16.17
N LEU A 75 7.03 -3.49 17.32
CA LEU A 75 6.00 -2.46 17.51
C LEU A 75 6.27 -1.25 16.60
N ILE A 76 7.48 -0.69 16.66
CA ILE A 76 7.88 0.44 15.81
C ILE A 76 7.78 0.05 14.33
N GLY A 77 8.30 -1.13 13.98
CA GLY A 77 8.25 -1.65 12.62
C GLY A 77 6.84 -1.82 12.10
N SER A 78 5.90 -2.32 12.92
CA SER A 78 4.49 -2.48 12.53
C SER A 78 3.80 -1.14 12.24
N ILE A 79 4.06 -0.11 13.05
CA ILE A 79 3.49 1.24 12.86
C ILE A 79 4.03 1.85 11.57
N ILE A 80 5.35 1.85 11.40
CA ILE A 80 5.99 2.39 10.19
C ILE A 80 5.54 1.62 8.96
N GLY A 81 5.52 0.28 9.06
CA GLY A 81 5.09 -0.61 7.99
C GLY A 81 3.66 -0.33 7.55
N ALA A 82 2.71 -0.21 8.50
CA ALA A 82 1.31 0.08 8.21
C ALA A 82 1.10 1.45 7.56
N LEU A 83 1.79 2.48 8.05
CA LEU A 83 1.70 3.83 7.51
C LEU A 83 2.26 3.89 6.08
N CYS A 84 3.46 3.33 5.88
CA CYS A 84 4.11 3.34 4.57
C CYS A 84 3.33 2.54 3.53
N SER A 85 2.94 1.30 3.83
CA SER A 85 2.20 0.46 2.88
C SER A 85 0.80 1.01 2.59
N GLY A 86 0.09 1.50 3.62
CA GLY A 86 -1.23 2.08 3.48
C GLY A 86 -1.21 3.27 2.53
N VAL A 87 -0.30 4.22 2.77
CA VAL A 87 -0.16 5.40 1.90
C VAL A 87 0.17 5.00 0.46
N VAL A 88 1.10 4.07 0.27
CA VAL A 88 1.55 3.70 -1.08
C VAL A 88 0.48 2.95 -1.87
N ILE A 89 -0.14 1.92 -1.27
CA ILE A 89 -1.18 1.11 -1.94
C ILE A 89 -2.39 1.99 -2.26
N THR A 90 -2.84 2.81 -1.31
CA THR A 90 -3.96 3.73 -1.51
C THR A 90 -3.66 4.74 -2.60
N SER A 91 -2.45 5.32 -2.64
CA SER A 91 -2.07 6.27 -3.69
C SER A 91 -2.13 5.64 -5.08
N VAL A 92 -1.64 4.41 -5.23
CA VAL A 92 -1.65 3.69 -6.51
C VAL A 92 -3.07 3.35 -6.96
N VAL A 93 -3.88 2.80 -6.06
CA VAL A 93 -5.26 2.40 -6.33
C VAL A 93 -6.09 3.62 -6.71
N LEU A 94 -5.98 4.71 -5.94
CA LEU A 94 -6.65 5.98 -6.23
C LEU A 94 -6.22 6.56 -7.57
N PHE A 95 -4.91 6.59 -7.85
CA PHE A 95 -4.42 7.12 -9.12
C PHE A 95 -4.97 6.35 -10.32
N LYS A 96 -5.01 5.01 -10.24
CA LYS A 96 -5.50 4.18 -11.34
C LYS A 96 -7.01 4.28 -11.53
N ILE A 97 -7.77 4.33 -10.44
CA ILE A 97 -9.23 4.53 -10.46
C ILE A 97 -9.55 5.92 -11.00
N HIS A 98 -8.88 6.96 -10.50
CA HIS A 98 -9.06 8.33 -10.98
C HIS A 98 -8.79 8.45 -12.49
N LYS A 99 -7.74 7.79 -12.99
CA LYS A 99 -7.43 7.74 -14.44
C LYS A 99 -8.53 7.05 -15.26
N LYS A 100 -9.16 5.98 -14.73
CA LYS A 100 -10.26 5.27 -15.40
C LYS A 100 -11.61 6.01 -15.30
N THR A 101 -11.88 6.67 -14.18
CA THR A 101 -13.17 7.31 -13.89
C THR A 101 -13.24 8.75 -14.41
N LYS A 102 -12.14 9.30 -14.95
CA LYS A 102 -12.08 10.68 -15.48
C LYS A 102 -13.18 11.03 -16.51
N ASN A 103 -13.75 10.04 -17.20
CA ASN A 103 -14.81 10.24 -18.19
C ASN A 103 -16.23 9.83 -17.74
N ASN A 104 -16.40 9.19 -16.58
CA ASN A 104 -17.70 8.66 -16.14
C ASN A 104 -17.98 9.07 -14.68
N CYS A 105 -18.56 10.26 -14.50
CA CYS A 105 -18.95 10.81 -13.19
C CYS A 105 -20.31 10.32 -12.66
N ASN A 106 -20.95 9.35 -13.32
CA ASN A 106 -22.25 8.85 -12.84
C ASN A 106 -22.05 7.70 -11.83
N ALA A 107 -22.38 8.00 -10.56
CA ALA A 107 -22.43 7.04 -9.47
C ALA A 107 -23.72 6.21 -9.52
N SER A 108 -23.84 5.30 -10.48
CA SER A 108 -24.80 4.18 -10.37
C SER A 108 -24.25 3.15 -9.35
N PRO A 109 -25.09 2.52 -8.51
CA PRO A 109 -24.70 1.41 -7.63
C PRO A 109 -23.84 0.34 -8.33
N GLU A 110 -24.13 0.03 -9.60
CA GLU A 110 -23.37 -0.94 -10.38
C GLU A 110 -21.93 -0.47 -10.66
N ASN A 111 -21.74 0.83 -10.91
CA ASN A 111 -20.41 1.43 -11.07
C ASN A 111 -19.63 1.42 -9.75
N ILE A 112 -20.30 1.57 -8.60
CA ILE A 112 -19.64 1.53 -7.29
C ILE A 112 -19.05 0.14 -7.03
N ILE A 113 -19.85 -0.91 -7.26
CA ILE A 113 -19.42 -2.30 -7.04
C ILE A 113 -18.29 -2.66 -8.00
N GLN A 114 -18.35 -2.24 -9.26
CA GLN A 114 -17.28 -2.48 -10.23
C GLN A 114 -15.97 -1.78 -9.84
N ILE A 115 -16.04 -0.52 -9.40
CA ILE A 115 -14.87 0.24 -8.95
C ILE A 115 -14.28 -0.38 -7.67
N LEU A 116 -15.12 -0.80 -6.73
CA LEU A 116 -14.69 -1.46 -5.51
C LEU A 116 -14.03 -2.81 -5.80
N SER A 117 -14.63 -3.63 -6.67
CA SER A 117 -14.06 -4.91 -7.09
C SER A 117 -12.70 -4.71 -7.77
N LEU A 118 -12.58 -3.71 -8.64
CA LEU A 118 -11.32 -3.33 -9.27
C LEU A 118 -10.28 -2.88 -8.23
N ALA A 119 -10.68 -2.05 -7.27
CA ALA A 119 -9.81 -1.57 -6.18
C ALA A 119 -9.29 -2.73 -5.32
N CYS A 120 -10.19 -3.65 -4.97
CA CYS A 120 -9.89 -4.84 -4.18
C CYS A 120 -8.91 -5.74 -4.92
N TRP A 121 -9.20 -6.06 -6.19
CA TRP A 121 -8.33 -6.91 -7.01
C TRP A 121 -6.92 -6.33 -7.15
N MET A 122 -6.81 -5.02 -7.43
CA MET A 122 -5.51 -4.36 -7.50
C MET A 122 -4.77 -4.36 -6.17
N SER A 123 -5.49 -4.14 -5.06
CA SER A 123 -4.89 -4.18 -3.72
C SER A 123 -4.34 -5.57 -3.42
N ILE A 124 -5.07 -6.63 -3.77
CA ILE A 124 -4.63 -8.02 -3.62
C ILE A 124 -3.38 -8.31 -4.48
N GLU A 125 -3.39 -7.93 -5.76
CA GLU A 125 -2.21 -8.10 -6.63
C GLU A 125 -0.97 -7.44 -6.03
N ILE A 126 -1.12 -6.20 -5.53
CA ILE A 126 -0.01 -5.46 -4.92
C ILE A 126 0.50 -6.15 -3.66
N VAL A 127 -0.39 -6.58 -2.78
CA VAL A 127 -0.02 -7.28 -1.54
C VAL A 127 0.67 -8.61 -1.82
N ILE A 128 0.23 -9.37 -2.83
CA ILE A 128 0.89 -10.61 -3.24
C ILE A 128 2.31 -10.31 -3.73
N GLY A 129 2.50 -9.30 -4.59
CA GLY A 129 3.83 -8.89 -5.06
C GLY A 129 4.75 -8.49 -3.91
N MET A 130 4.24 -7.71 -2.95
CA MET A 130 4.97 -7.31 -1.75
C MET A 130 5.35 -8.50 -0.88
N ASN A 131 4.41 -9.39 -0.58
CA ASN A 131 4.65 -10.57 0.27
C ASN A 131 5.64 -11.54 -0.39
N LEU A 132 5.50 -11.82 -1.68
CA LEU A 132 6.47 -12.66 -2.41
C LEU A 132 7.86 -12.04 -2.40
N GLY A 133 7.94 -10.73 -2.67
CA GLY A 133 9.21 -9.99 -2.59
C GLY A 133 9.82 -10.06 -1.18
N ALA A 134 9.00 -9.87 -0.14
CA ALA A 134 9.41 -9.96 1.25
C ALA A 134 9.91 -11.36 1.62
N THR A 135 9.21 -12.41 1.20
CA THR A 135 9.61 -13.81 1.43
C THR A 135 10.93 -14.11 0.73
N ILE A 136 11.08 -13.76 -0.55
CA ILE A 136 12.33 -13.97 -1.30
C ILE A 136 13.47 -13.18 -0.66
N GLY A 137 13.23 -11.93 -0.28
CA GLY A 137 14.23 -11.08 0.37
C GLY A 137 14.65 -11.62 1.74
N SER A 138 13.72 -12.19 2.49
CA SER A 138 13.99 -12.79 3.80
C SER A 138 14.94 -13.99 3.71
N LEU A 139 14.94 -14.75 2.60
CA LEU A 139 15.89 -15.86 2.40
C LEU A 139 17.35 -15.40 2.41
N LYS A 140 17.63 -14.17 1.98
CA LYS A 140 18.98 -13.61 1.98
C LYS A 140 19.35 -13.00 3.34
N SER A 141 18.43 -12.30 3.98
CA SER A 141 18.63 -11.65 5.27
C SER A 141 17.27 -11.33 5.91
N LEU A 142 17.02 -11.88 7.10
CA LEU A 142 15.85 -11.48 7.88
C LEU A 142 15.99 -10.03 8.35
N GLY A 143 14.87 -9.29 8.37
CA GLY A 143 14.89 -7.86 8.68
C GLY A 143 15.06 -7.03 7.41
N ILE A 144 16.30 -6.70 7.08
CA ILE A 144 16.64 -5.81 5.95
C ILE A 144 16.23 -6.44 4.62
N GLY A 145 16.52 -7.73 4.42
CA GLY A 145 16.13 -8.45 3.21
C GLY A 145 14.61 -8.51 3.05
N THR A 146 13.86 -8.72 4.13
CA THR A 146 12.39 -8.66 4.12
C THR A 146 11.87 -7.29 3.67
N GLY A 147 12.41 -6.21 4.23
CA GLY A 147 12.02 -4.84 3.88
C GLY A 147 12.36 -4.48 2.43
N CYS A 148 13.61 -4.70 2.00
CA CYS A 148 14.04 -4.43 0.63
C CYS A 148 13.31 -5.31 -0.39
N GLY A 149 13.09 -6.58 -0.05
CA GLY A 149 12.33 -7.53 -0.86
C GLY A 149 10.90 -7.06 -1.09
N ALA A 150 10.21 -6.58 -0.05
CA ALA A 150 8.86 -6.03 -0.17
C ALA A 150 8.82 -4.81 -1.12
N VAL A 151 9.82 -3.92 -1.03
CA VAL A 151 9.93 -2.75 -1.92
C VAL A 151 10.16 -3.18 -3.37
N ILE A 152 11.04 -4.15 -3.62
CA ILE A 152 11.29 -4.66 -4.98
C ILE A 152 10.04 -5.35 -5.55
N GLY A 153 9.37 -6.18 -4.74
CA GLY A 153 8.12 -6.84 -5.12
C GLY A 153 7.02 -5.84 -5.47
N LEU A 154 6.91 -4.77 -4.69
CA LEU A 154 6.02 -3.64 -4.96
C LEU A 154 6.37 -2.96 -6.30
N ILE A 155 7.65 -2.64 -6.54
CA ILE A 155 8.06 -1.99 -7.79
C ILE A 155 7.72 -2.87 -9.00
N MET A 156 8.03 -4.17 -8.93
CA MET A 156 7.73 -5.14 -9.99
C MET A 156 6.24 -5.22 -10.29
N ILE A 157 5.39 -5.36 -9.27
CA ILE A 157 3.94 -5.46 -9.51
C ILE A 157 3.37 -4.13 -10.02
N LEU A 158 3.88 -2.98 -9.58
CA LEU A 158 3.49 -1.68 -10.12
C LEU A 158 3.85 -1.52 -11.59
N LEU A 159 5.03 -2.00 -12.00
CA LEU A 159 5.42 -2.03 -13.42
C LEU A 159 4.44 -2.91 -14.21
N ILE A 160 4.16 -4.12 -13.76
CA ILE A 160 3.21 -5.05 -14.43
C ILE A 160 1.83 -4.41 -14.56
N ILE A 161 1.30 -3.85 -13.47
CA ILE A 161 0.00 -3.19 -13.42
C ILE A 161 -0.07 -1.99 -14.38
N THR A 162 1.05 -1.27 -14.55
CA THR A 162 1.16 -0.13 -15.45
C THR A 162 1.27 -0.56 -16.92
N PHE A 163 2.10 -1.55 -17.23
CA PHE A 163 2.27 -2.10 -18.59
C PHE A 163 1.04 -2.85 -19.09
N LYS A 164 0.34 -3.60 -18.23
CA LYS A 164 -0.93 -4.25 -18.54
C LYS A 164 -2.03 -3.24 -18.91
N SER A 165 -1.84 -1.96 -18.59
CA SER A 165 -2.72 -0.86 -18.98
C SER A 165 -2.40 -0.23 -20.35
N SER A 166 -1.43 -0.75 -21.12
CA SER A 166 -1.21 -0.34 -22.52
C SER A 166 -2.32 -0.91 -23.41
N PRO A 167 -3.03 -0.08 -24.21
CA PRO A 167 -4.26 -0.47 -24.86
C PRO A 167 -3.99 -1.47 -25.99
N LYS A 168 -4.70 -2.61 -25.99
CA LYS A 168 -5.27 -3.09 -27.25
C LYS A 168 -6.37 -2.09 -27.62
N ARG A 169 -6.10 -1.24 -28.62
CA ARG A 169 -7.17 -0.54 -29.35
C ARG A 169 -7.97 -1.57 -30.16
N PRO A 170 -9.28 -1.32 -30.33
CA PRO A 170 -10.23 -2.27 -30.89
C PRO A 170 -10.00 -2.44 -32.39
N GLY A 171 -9.82 -3.69 -32.82
CA GLY A 171 -10.06 -4.10 -34.20
C GLY A 171 -11.55 -4.40 -34.35
N THR A 172 -12.27 -3.39 -34.85
CA THR A 172 -13.26 -3.51 -35.94
C THR A 172 -14.19 -4.73 -35.93
N ILE A 173 -15.47 -4.47 -35.62
CA ILE A 173 -16.60 -5.29 -36.08
C ILE A 173 -16.56 -5.34 -37.61
N GLN A 174 -16.54 -6.53 -38.22
CA GLN A 174 -17.17 -6.74 -39.53
C GLN A 174 -17.70 -8.18 -39.65
N ARG A 175 -19.04 -8.23 -39.75
CA ARG A 175 -19.97 -9.31 -40.15
C ARG A 175 -20.15 -10.48 -39.21
#